data_AF-A0A3N7GK53-F1
#
_entry.id   AF-A0A3N7GK53-F1
#
_cell.length_a   1.000
_cell.length_b   1.000
_cell.length_c   1.000
_cell.angle_alpha   90.00
_cell.angle_beta   90.00
_cell.angle_gamma   90.00
#
_symmetry.space_group_name_H-M   'P 1'
#
loop_
_entity.id
_entity.type
_entity.pdbx_description
1 polymer ?
#
loop_
_entity_poly.entity_id
_entity_poly.type
_entity_poly.pdbx_seq_one_letter_code
_entity_poly.pdbx_strand_id
1 'polypeptide(L)' 'MKNLLKYFILGLVIMFLITYIFSLSDDANRSNGILGSIKYYFTWVLPYWWLIILIGSTIIAIVFFLIRKIFK' A
#
# COMPACT_ATOMS: atom_id res chain seq x y z
N MET A 1 13.04 -9.24 -15.52
CA MET A 1 11.74 -9.45 -14.82
C MET A 1 11.89 -9.67 -13.31
N LYS A 2 12.79 -10.56 -12.82
CA LYS A 2 12.96 -10.83 -11.37
C LYS A 2 13.12 -9.59 -10.48
N ASN A 3 13.88 -8.57 -10.92
CA ASN A 3 14.06 -7.33 -10.16
C ASN A 3 12.81 -6.44 -10.13
N LEU A 4 12.04 -6.39 -11.22
CA LEU A 4 10.84 -5.56 -11.32
C LEU A 4 9.72 -6.14 -10.44
N LEU A 5 9.55 -7.46 -10.46
CA LEU A 5 8.63 -8.16 -9.54
C LEU A 5 9.02 -7.93 -8.07
N LYS A 6 10.32 -7.95 -7.75
CA LYS A 6 10.81 -7.63 -6.39
C LYS A 6 10.40 -6.21 -5.97
N TYR A 7 10.57 -5.21 -6.84
CA TYR A 7 10.17 -3.84 -6.53
C TYR A 7 8.65 -3.66 -6.43
N PHE A 8 7.89 -4.39 -7.26
CA PHE A 8 6.44 -4.40 -7.16
C PHE A 8 5.94 -4.99 -5.84
N ILE A 9 6.48 -6.14 -5.41
CA ILE A 9 6.15 -6.75 -4.11
C ILE A 9 6.51 -5.80 -2.96
N LEU A 10 7.69 -5.17 -3.01
CA LEU A 10 8.07 -4.16 -2.03
C LEU A 10 7.08 -2.98 -2.03
N GLY A 11 6.69 -2.51 -3.22
CA GLY A 11 5.68 -1.46 -3.39
C GLY A 11 4.33 -1.85 -2.81
N LEU A 12 3.88 -3.10 -2.96
CA LEU A 12 2.65 -3.59 -2.35
C LEU A 12 2.71 -3.52 -0.83
N VAL A 13 3.80 -3.99 -0.21
CA VAL A 13 3.97 -3.93 1.25
C VAL A 13 3.96 -2.48 1.74
N ILE A 14 4.66 -1.58 1.05
CA ILE A 14 4.66 -0.15 1.38
C ILE A 14 3.26 0.44 1.25
N MET A 15 2.56 0.15 0.16
CA MET A 15 1.20 0.67 -0.06
C MET A 15 0.22 0.16 0.99
N PHE A 16 0.27 -1.13 1.37
CA PHE A 16 -0.57 -1.66 2.45
C PHE A 16 -0.32 -0.94 3.78
N LEU A 17 0.94 -0.62 4.11
CA LEU A 17 1.26 0.14 5.32
C LEU A 17 0.71 1.57 5.24
N ILE A 18 0.89 2.25 4.11
CA ILE A 18 0.38 3.61 3.90
C ILE A 18 -1.14 3.66 4.03
N THR A 19 -1.85 2.77 3.34
CA THR A 19 -3.32 2.75 3.38
C THR A 19 -3.84 2.36 4.74
N TYR A 20 -3.13 1.48 5.47
CA TYR A 20 -3.49 1.17 6.85
C TYR A 20 -3.35 2.40 7.75
N ILE A 21 -2.23 3.12 7.69
CA ILE A 21 -2.03 4.34 8.49
C ILE A 21 -3.08 5.39 8.17
N PHE A 22 -3.40 5.61 6.89
CA PHE A 22 -4.46 6.55 6.51
C PHE A 22 -5.83 6.11 7.00
N SER A 23 -6.13 4.81 7.01
CA SER A 23 -7.38 4.31 7.57
C SER A 23 -7.53 4.53 9.07
N LEU A 24 -6.43 4.72 9.82
CA LEU A 24 -6.51 5.07 11.25
C LEU A 24 -7.02 6.50 11.47
N SER A 25 -6.88 7.36 10.46
CA SER A 25 -7.37 8.75 10.52
C SER A 25 -8.81 8.90 10.03
N ASP A 26 -9.41 7.82 9.53
CA ASP A 26 -10.80 7.80 9.07
C ASP A 26 -11.75 7.95 10.26
N ASP A 27 -12.73 8.85 10.15
CA ASP A 27 -13.74 9.06 11.19
C ASP A 27 -14.53 7.78 11.50
N ALA A 28 -14.74 6.91 10.51
CA ALA A 28 -15.38 5.61 10.70
C ALA A 28 -14.55 4.65 11.58
N ASN A 29 -13.26 4.93 11.77
CA ASN A 29 -12.34 4.13 12.54
C ASN A 29 -11.98 4.75 13.92
N ARG A 30 -12.36 6.01 14.14
CA ARG A 30 -11.87 6.85 15.24
C ARG A 30 -12.25 6.35 16.64
N SER A 31 -13.34 5.59 16.74
CA SER A 31 -13.85 4.98 17.98
C SER A 31 -13.51 3.50 18.13
N ASN A 32 -12.84 2.90 17.14
CA ASN A 32 -12.50 1.49 17.17
C ASN A 32 -11.16 1.28 17.88
N GLY A 33 -11.12 0.36 18.85
CA GLY A 33 -9.86 -0.15 19.40
C GLY A 33 -9.05 -0.91 18.33
N ILE A 34 -7.84 -1.35 18.69
CA ILE A 34 -6.88 -1.99 17.77
C ILE A 34 -7.51 -3.13 16.94
N LEU A 35 -8.34 -3.98 17.55
CA LEU A 35 -8.99 -5.08 16.84
C LEU A 35 -10.05 -4.60 15.83
N GLY A 36 -10.78 -3.54 16.18
CA GLY A 36 -11.78 -2.94 15.30
C GLY A 36 -11.15 -2.22 14.12
N SER A 37 -10.00 -1.57 14.32
CA SER A 37 -9.27 -0.90 13.23
C SER A 37 -8.66 -1.87 12.23
N ILE A 38 -8.13 -3.01 12.72
CA ILE A 38 -7.69 -4.10 11.85
C ILE A 38 -8.88 -4.63 11.04
N LYS A 39 -10.01 -4.93 11.70
CA LYS A 39 -11.21 -5.43 11.02
C LYS A 39 -11.70 -4.45 9.94
N TYR A 40 -11.82 -3.17 10.29
CA TYR A 40 -12.22 -2.10 9.37
C TYR A 40 -11.33 -2.06 8.12
N TYR A 41 -10.01 -2.12 8.33
CA TYR A 41 -9.06 -2.11 7.23
C TYR A 41 -9.25 -3.28 6.26
N PHE A 42 -9.41 -4.51 6.78
CA PHE A 42 -9.61 -5.70 5.94
C PHE A 42 -10.98 -5.76 5.27
N THR A 43 -12.05 -5.31 5.94
CA THR A 43 -13.42 -5.43 5.40
C THR A 43 -13.84 -4.27 4.52
N TRP A 44 -13.21 -3.11 4.68
CA TRP A 44 -13.62 -1.88 4.00
C TRP A 44 -12.49 -1.32 3.16
N VAL A 45 -11.40 -0.88 3.79
CA VAL A 45 -10.35 -0.12 3.10
C VAL A 45 -9.69 -0.97 2.01
N LEU A 46 -9.26 -2.19 2.31
CA LEU A 46 -8.62 -3.09 1.36
C LEU A 46 -9.50 -3.34 0.11
N PRO A 47 -10.77 -3.77 0.24
CA PRO A 47 -11.66 -3.96 -0.91
C PRO A 47 -12.00 -2.70 -1.71
N TYR A 48 -11.99 -1.51 -1.12
CA TYR A 48 -12.30 -0.26 -1.84
C TYR A 48 -11.05 0.41 -2.41
N TRP A 49 -9.89 0.22 -1.79
CA TRP A 49 -8.63 0.90 -2.15
C TRP A 49 -7.66 -0.01 -2.91
N TRP A 50 -8.05 -1.24 -3.25
CA TRP A 50 -7.19 -2.21 -3.96
C TRP A 50 -6.60 -1.63 -5.27
N LEU A 51 -7.38 -0.86 -6.04
CA LEU A 51 -6.87 -0.20 -7.25
C LEU A 51 -5.78 0.82 -6.93
N ILE A 52 -5.98 1.63 -5.89
CA ILE A 52 -4.99 2.62 -5.44
C ILE A 52 -3.71 1.92 -5.00
N ILE A 53 -3.83 0.80 -4.28
CA ILE A 53 -2.71 -0.03 -3.83
C ILE A 53 -1.95 -0.62 -5.03
N LEU A 54 -2.66 -1.18 -6.02
CA LEU A 54 -2.05 -1.74 -7.23
C LEU A 54 -1.37 -0.68 -8.11
N ILE A 55 -2.03 0.44 -8.33
CA ILE A 55 -1.47 1.54 -9.14
C ILE A 55 -0.28 2.16 -8.42
N GLY A 56 -0.41 2.46 -7.13
CA GLY A 56 0.67 3.02 -6.31
C GLY A 56 1.89 2.10 -6.26
N SER A 57 1.69 0.79 -6.05
CA SER A 57 2.78 -0.18 -6.05
C SER A 57 3.46 -0.31 -7.41
N THR A 58 2.70 -0.21 -8.51
CA THR A 58 3.25 -0.17 -9.87
C THR A 58 4.10 1.08 -10.10
N ILE A 59 3.62 2.25 -9.68
CA ILE A 59 4.37 3.52 -9.76
C ILE A 59 5.68 3.41 -8.97
N ILE A 60 5.61 2.93 -7.72
CA ILE A 60 6.80 2.72 -6.87
C ILE A 60 7.80 1.78 -7.57
N ALA A 61 7.33 0.67 -8.13
CA ALA A 61 8.18 -0.28 -8.84
C ALA A 61 8.90 0.35 -10.04
N ILE A 62 8.19 1.16 -10.83
CA ILE A 62 8.74 1.88 -11.97
C ILE A 62 9.75 2.93 -11.51
N VAL A 63 9.44 3.72 -10.48
CA VAL A 63 10.35 4.73 -9.92
C VAL A 63 11.65 4.09 -9.44
N PHE A 64 11.57 3.03 -8.63
CA PHE A 64 12.76 2.31 -8.17
C PHE A 64 13.57 1.72 -9.33
N PHE A 65 12.89 1.19 -10.34
CA PHE A 65 13.55 0.67 -11.54
C PHE A 65 14.30 1.76 -12.30
N LEU A 66 13.68 2.93 -12.49
CA LEU A 66 14.29 4.08 -13.17
C LEU A 66 15.48 4.64 -12.39
N ILE A 67 15.33 4.85 -11.07
CA ILE A 67 16.43 5.28 -10.19
C ILE A 67 17.60 4.32 -10.31
N ARG A 68 17.35 3.00 -10.20
CA ARG A 68 18.42 2.00 -10.34
C ARG A 68 19.08 2.03 -11.72
N LYS A 69 18.36 2.39 -12.78
CA LYS A 69 18.93 2.48 -14.13
C LYS A 69 19.79 3.75 -14.32
N ILE A 70 19.48 4.84 -13.62
CA ILE A 70 20.21 6.11 -13.73
C ILE A 70 21.50 6.08 -12.90
N PHE A 71 21.45 5.53 -11.69
CA PHE A 71 22.57 5.55 -10.74
C PHE A 71 23.48 4.32 -10.80
N LYS A 72 23.34 3.48 -11.82
CA LYS A 72 24.09 2.22 -11.97
C LYS A 72 24.65 2.11 -13.38
#